data_AF-A0A917GXK4-F1
#
_entry.id   AF-A0A917GXK4-F1
#
_cell.length_a   1.000
_cell.length_b   1.000
_cell.length_c   1.000
_cell.angle_alpha   90.00
_cell.angle_beta   90.00
_cell.angle_gamma   90.00
#
_symmetry.space_group_name_H-M   'P 1'
#
loop_
_entity.id
_entity.type
_entity.pdbx_description
1 polymer ?
#
loop_
_entity_poly.entity_id
_entity_poly.type
_entity_poly.pdbx_seq_one_letter_code
_entity_poly.pdbx_strand_id
1 'polypeptide(L)'
;MTATTDQQAPRIQSPTVEERIADLRARYRMESNLEAILDARLRRRAEGGLKTAGLSTAEVQGRLQDFLTRRLSGEFSVGDVAQLSGGGANECFRFVLTRGPSSESMVLRIKSKGACCETDIEREFHMLKVAQDALPVPEAYWMTLDAADFGAPALISALAPGVAAPTDAVPLATGLGTVYGPRLAPVLAPQFVHHLARLHSHDWSQADLTGFDIPRPHTTDAIDWRLSFWDRAWEEDALEPHPTIVLTQQWLWENRPEVDHVSLLHGDYRNGNFLFDEENGQITAVIDWELSYLGDRHSDLAYAMLPAWGSRNESGTFLNAGLVDTETFIKDYERASGLPVDRQRLDYYLVYNLYWSVVSLVGTAPRNAQAGMTQLDVMYNYIYPGLGGFFSNELNRILAKG
;
A
#
# COMPACT_ATOMS: atom_id res chain seq x y z
N MET A 1 -17.64 5.95 -68.46
CA MET A 1 -16.91 6.68 -67.40
C MET A 1 -17.88 6.98 -66.28
N THR A 2 -17.82 6.24 -65.19
CA THR A 2 -18.31 6.68 -63.88
C THR A 2 -17.56 5.84 -62.86
N ALA A 3 -16.51 6.43 -62.31
CA ALA A 3 -15.74 5.86 -61.22
C ALA A 3 -16.60 5.94 -59.95
N THR A 4 -16.93 4.79 -59.37
CA THR A 4 -17.46 4.69 -58.02
C THR A 4 -16.29 4.89 -57.06
N THR A 5 -16.27 6.06 -56.43
CA THR A 5 -15.38 6.41 -55.31
C THR A 5 -15.65 5.49 -54.13
N ASP A 6 -14.63 4.70 -53.78
CA ASP A 6 -14.55 3.87 -52.60
C ASP A 6 -14.38 4.78 -51.37
N GLN A 7 -15.48 5.19 -50.74
CA GLN A 7 -15.44 5.91 -49.46
C GLN A 7 -15.15 4.90 -48.35
N GLN A 8 -13.88 4.74 -48.01
CA GLN A 8 -13.47 4.08 -46.76
C GLN A 8 -14.12 4.82 -45.59
N ALA A 9 -14.93 4.10 -44.80
CA ALA A 9 -15.47 4.60 -43.55
C ALA A 9 -14.32 5.11 -42.65
N PRO A 10 -14.48 6.24 -41.94
CA PRO A 10 -13.43 6.78 -41.10
C PRO A 10 -13.05 5.76 -40.03
N ARG A 11 -11.79 5.31 -40.04
CA ARG A 11 -11.22 4.54 -38.93
C ARG A 11 -11.34 5.38 -37.68
N ILE A 12 -11.95 4.83 -36.63
CA ILE A 12 -11.92 5.41 -35.29
C ILE A 12 -10.44 5.52 -34.91
N GLN A 13 -9.91 6.74 -34.88
CA GLN A 13 -8.59 7.00 -34.35
C GLN A 13 -8.69 6.94 -32.84
N SER A 14 -8.05 5.96 -32.23
CA SER A 14 -7.89 5.95 -30.78
C SER A 14 -7.09 7.19 -30.36
N PRO A 15 -7.49 7.86 -29.25
CA PRO A 15 -6.72 8.99 -28.73
C PRO A 15 -5.28 8.57 -28.44
N THR A 16 -4.35 9.49 -28.62
CA THR A 16 -2.96 9.34 -28.19
C THR A 16 -2.89 9.21 -26.66
N VAL A 17 -1.77 8.69 -26.14
CA VAL A 17 -1.59 8.55 -24.68
C VAL A 17 -1.68 9.90 -23.96
N GLU A 18 -1.17 10.97 -24.57
CA GLU A 18 -1.23 12.32 -23.98
C GLU A 18 -2.64 12.93 -24.04
N GLU A 19 -3.40 12.70 -25.11
CA GLU A 19 -4.82 13.10 -25.17
C GLU A 19 -5.64 12.38 -24.10
N ARG A 20 -5.38 11.07 -23.90
CA ARG A 20 -6.04 10.30 -22.84
C ARG A 20 -5.65 10.80 -21.45
N ILE A 21 -4.37 11.10 -21.21
CA ILE A 21 -3.92 11.68 -19.93
C ILE A 21 -4.62 13.02 -19.69
N ALA A 22 -4.68 13.90 -20.69
CA ALA A 22 -5.34 15.20 -20.57
C ALA A 22 -6.84 15.07 -20.22
N ASP A 23 -7.55 14.12 -20.83
CA ASP A 23 -8.95 13.81 -20.48
C ASP A 23 -9.09 13.32 -19.04
N LEU A 24 -8.23 12.38 -18.62
CA LEU A 24 -8.28 11.83 -17.26
C LEU A 24 -8.00 12.89 -16.20
N ARG A 25 -7.02 13.77 -16.40
CA ARG A 25 -6.72 14.90 -15.51
C ARG A 25 -7.89 15.89 -15.41
N ALA A 26 -8.69 16.03 -16.46
CA ALA A 26 -9.85 16.91 -16.44
C ALA A 26 -11.00 16.34 -15.60
N ARG A 27 -11.12 15.01 -15.50
CA ARG A 27 -12.21 14.31 -14.81
C ARG A 27 -11.88 13.95 -13.37
N TYR A 28 -10.63 13.57 -13.09
CA TYR A 28 -10.19 13.10 -11.79
C TYR A 28 -9.26 14.11 -11.13
N ARG A 29 -9.64 14.60 -9.95
CA ARG A 29 -8.80 15.50 -9.15
C ARG A 29 -8.26 14.75 -7.94
N MET A 30 -6.94 14.62 -7.88
CA MET A 30 -6.23 13.93 -6.80
C MET A 30 -4.92 14.64 -6.46
N GLU A 31 -4.17 14.07 -5.52
CA GLU A 31 -2.84 14.56 -5.16
C GLU A 31 -1.88 14.52 -6.35
N SER A 32 -0.99 15.50 -6.41
CA SER A 32 -0.06 15.73 -7.52
C SER A 32 0.85 14.53 -7.79
N ASN A 33 1.42 13.93 -6.73
CA ASN A 33 2.26 12.73 -6.86
C ASN A 33 1.44 11.55 -7.39
N LEU A 34 0.22 11.32 -6.89
CA LEU A 34 -0.64 10.22 -7.33
C LEU A 34 -1.02 10.36 -8.82
N GLU A 35 -1.38 11.58 -9.26
CA GLU A 35 -1.66 11.86 -10.67
C GLU A 35 -0.43 11.57 -11.55
N ALA A 36 0.75 12.03 -11.13
CA ALA A 36 1.99 11.83 -11.85
C ALA A 36 2.35 10.33 -12.02
N ILE A 37 2.10 9.50 -11.01
CA ILE A 37 2.39 8.05 -11.08
C ILE A 37 1.45 7.36 -12.06
N LEU A 38 0.15 7.69 -12.04
CA LEU A 38 -0.82 7.12 -12.98
C LEU A 38 -0.54 7.55 -14.42
N ASP A 39 -0.11 8.80 -14.63
CA ASP A 39 0.32 9.26 -15.95
C ASP A 39 1.58 8.55 -16.43
N ALA A 40 2.57 8.41 -15.55
CA ALA A 40 3.78 7.65 -15.84
C ALA A 40 3.44 6.19 -16.19
N ARG A 41 2.48 5.57 -15.47
CA ARG A 41 1.99 4.23 -15.78
C ARG A 41 1.40 4.13 -17.17
N LEU A 42 0.53 5.06 -17.57
CA LEU A 42 -0.05 5.07 -18.92
C LEU A 42 1.02 5.21 -20.00
N ARG A 43 2.00 6.09 -19.81
CA ARG A 43 3.14 6.24 -20.74
C ARG A 43 3.95 4.96 -20.85
N ARG A 44 4.35 4.36 -19.71
CA ARG A 44 5.07 3.07 -19.67
C ARG A 44 4.32 1.97 -20.44
N ARG A 45 3.00 1.91 -20.30
CA ARG A 45 2.15 0.94 -21.01
C ARG A 45 2.12 1.18 -22.51
N ALA A 46 2.08 2.44 -22.95
CA ALA A 46 2.10 2.80 -24.37
C ALA A 46 3.43 2.46 -25.05
N GLU A 47 4.54 2.53 -24.32
CA GLU A 47 5.89 2.20 -24.81
C GLU A 47 6.16 0.69 -24.93
N GLY A 48 5.27 -0.18 -24.43
CA GLY A 48 5.43 -1.65 -24.48
C GLY A 48 6.57 -2.19 -23.60
N GLY A 49 7.22 -1.34 -22.82
CA GLY A 49 8.40 -1.65 -22.00
C GLY A 49 8.05 -2.09 -20.57
N LEU A 50 7.31 -3.18 -20.42
CA LEU A 50 6.78 -3.60 -19.10
C LEU A 50 7.48 -4.82 -18.51
N LYS A 51 8.60 -5.26 -19.09
CA LYS A 51 9.42 -6.29 -18.46
C LYS A 51 10.05 -5.71 -17.18
N THR A 52 9.95 -6.46 -16.08
CA THR A 52 10.73 -6.20 -14.87
C THR A 52 12.19 -6.09 -15.26
N ALA A 53 12.89 -5.07 -14.73
CA ALA A 53 14.29 -4.86 -15.06
C ALA A 53 15.14 -6.07 -14.61
N GLY A 54 14.63 -6.86 -13.65
CA GLY A 54 15.18 -8.16 -13.26
C GLY A 54 16.66 -8.06 -12.96
N LEU A 55 17.05 -7.05 -12.19
CA LEU A 55 18.46 -6.85 -11.84
C LEU A 55 18.94 -8.07 -11.07
N SER A 56 20.01 -8.68 -11.55
CA SER A 56 20.68 -9.73 -10.80
C SER A 56 21.26 -9.18 -9.49
N THR A 57 21.45 -10.03 -8.49
CA THR A 57 22.07 -9.63 -7.21
C THR A 57 23.44 -8.98 -7.40
N ALA A 58 24.22 -9.42 -8.40
CA ALA A 58 25.51 -8.83 -8.75
C ALA A 58 25.38 -7.41 -9.32
N GLU A 59 24.40 -7.16 -10.20
CA GLU A 59 24.11 -5.82 -10.71
C GLU A 59 23.62 -4.88 -9.61
N VAL A 60 22.76 -5.38 -8.72
CA VAL A 60 22.28 -4.63 -7.55
C VAL A 60 23.46 -4.25 -6.64
N GLN A 61 24.39 -5.18 -6.38
CA GLN A 61 25.58 -4.89 -5.57
C GLN A 61 26.45 -3.78 -6.18
N GLY A 62 26.72 -3.85 -7.50
CA GLY A 62 27.48 -2.79 -8.19
C GLY A 62 26.78 -1.43 -8.14
N ARG A 63 25.47 -1.41 -8.40
CA ARG A 63 24.66 -0.17 -8.33
C ARG A 63 24.60 0.41 -6.92
N LEU A 64 24.48 -0.43 -5.89
CA LEU A 64 24.56 -0.01 -4.49
C LEU A 64 25.92 0.64 -4.19
N GLN A 65 27.01 0.04 -4.64
CA GLN A 65 28.36 0.59 -4.47
C GLN A 65 28.47 2.00 -5.10
N ASP A 66 28.01 2.17 -6.35
CA ASP A 66 28.04 3.45 -7.06
C ASP A 66 27.10 4.50 -6.43
N PHE A 67 25.93 4.06 -5.97
CA PHE A 67 24.95 4.90 -5.31
C PHE A 67 25.46 5.45 -3.97
N LEU A 68 26.10 4.60 -3.18
CA LEU A 68 26.64 4.94 -1.86
C LEU A 68 27.96 5.70 -1.95
N THR A 69 28.78 5.48 -2.99
CA THR A 69 30.04 6.24 -3.19
C THR A 69 29.79 7.74 -3.33
N ARG A 70 28.65 8.12 -3.90
CA ARG A 70 28.23 9.52 -4.04
C ARG A 70 27.73 10.16 -2.73
N ARG A 71 27.48 9.37 -1.69
CA ARG A 71 26.77 9.80 -0.46
C ARG A 71 27.58 9.59 0.81
N LEU A 72 28.46 8.60 0.83
CA LEU A 72 29.29 8.26 1.98
C LEU A 72 30.71 8.78 1.77
N SER A 73 31.28 9.35 2.83
CA SER A 73 32.71 9.66 2.92
C SER A 73 33.45 8.53 3.61
N GLY A 74 34.66 8.20 3.13
CA GLY A 74 35.53 7.18 3.74
C GLY A 74 35.37 5.80 3.10
N GLU A 75 36.09 4.81 3.65
CA GLU A 75 36.06 3.44 3.17
C GLU A 75 34.80 2.70 3.63
N PHE A 76 34.11 2.08 2.68
CA PHE A 76 32.96 1.22 2.94
C PHE A 76 32.90 0.09 1.92
N SER A 77 32.15 -0.97 2.24
CA SER A 77 31.88 -2.07 1.32
C SER A 77 30.43 -2.54 1.42
N VAL A 78 29.85 -2.91 0.29
CA VAL A 78 28.54 -3.57 0.19
C VAL A 78 28.75 -5.07 0.00
N GLY A 79 28.12 -5.89 0.84
CA GLY A 79 28.20 -7.35 0.78
C GLY A 79 26.88 -8.05 1.12
N ASP A 80 26.87 -9.39 1.07
CA ASP A 80 25.71 -10.26 1.36
C ASP A 80 24.40 -9.81 0.69
N VAL A 81 24.49 -9.41 -0.58
CA VAL A 81 23.32 -9.00 -1.35
C VAL A 81 22.48 -10.24 -1.70
N ALA A 82 21.25 -10.28 -1.21
CA ALA A 82 20.30 -11.34 -1.52
C ALA A 82 18.91 -10.78 -1.75
N GLN A 83 18.19 -11.33 -2.72
CA GLN A 83 16.80 -10.99 -2.94
C GLN A 83 15.93 -11.58 -1.81
N LEU A 84 15.01 -10.79 -1.28
CA LEU A 84 14.04 -11.23 -0.28
C LEU A 84 12.78 -11.74 -0.98
N SER A 85 12.29 -12.90 -0.57
CA SER A 85 10.94 -13.38 -0.92
C SER A 85 9.92 -12.70 0.00
N GLY A 86 8.95 -11.96 -0.54
CA GLY A 86 7.80 -11.49 0.26
C GLY A 86 7.34 -10.03 0.10
N GLY A 87 7.84 -9.27 -0.88
CA GLY A 87 7.28 -7.94 -1.22
C GLY A 87 6.24 -8.07 -2.33
N GLY A 88 4.96 -7.76 -2.05
CA GLY A 88 3.87 -7.87 -3.03
C GLY A 88 4.00 -6.89 -4.21
N ALA A 89 4.47 -5.67 -3.93
CA ALA A 89 4.50 -4.59 -4.91
C ALA A 89 5.90 -4.16 -5.36
N ASN A 90 6.97 -4.53 -4.65
CA ASN A 90 8.33 -4.03 -4.90
C ASN A 90 9.37 -5.15 -4.90
N GLU A 91 10.47 -4.97 -5.65
CA GLU A 91 11.61 -5.88 -5.61
C GLU A 91 12.50 -5.53 -4.41
N CYS A 92 12.59 -6.44 -3.44
CA CYS A 92 13.31 -6.23 -2.19
C CYS A 92 14.64 -7.00 -2.17
N PHE A 93 15.72 -6.32 -1.81
CA PHE A 93 17.05 -6.91 -1.64
C PHE A 93 17.59 -6.57 -0.25
N ARG A 94 18.00 -7.58 0.51
CA ARG A 94 18.82 -7.36 1.70
C ARG A 94 20.29 -7.21 1.31
N PHE A 95 21.02 -6.38 2.05
CA PHE A 95 22.48 -6.27 1.92
C PHE A 95 23.10 -5.84 3.26
N VAL A 96 24.40 -6.03 3.40
CA VAL A 96 25.19 -5.54 4.52
C VAL A 96 26.07 -4.38 4.07
N LEU A 97 25.94 -3.24 4.76
CA LEU A 97 26.83 -2.10 4.62
C LEU A 97 27.86 -2.12 5.73
N THR A 98 29.14 -2.25 5.38
CA THR A 98 30.26 -2.15 6.33
C THR A 98 30.97 -0.81 6.17
N ARG A 99 31.11 -0.06 7.28
CA ARG A 99 31.83 1.22 7.38
C ARG A 99 32.82 1.13 8.54
N GLY A 100 34.11 1.05 8.23
CA GLY A 100 35.14 0.82 9.26
C GLY A 100 34.86 -0.46 10.09
N PRO A 101 34.80 -0.37 11.43
CA PRO A 101 34.52 -1.53 12.29
C PRO A 101 33.02 -1.88 12.43
N SER A 102 32.12 -1.10 11.82
CA SER A 102 30.67 -1.27 11.97
C SER A 102 30.05 -1.89 10.72
N SER A 103 29.14 -2.85 10.91
CA SER A 103 28.35 -3.46 9.84
C SER A 103 26.87 -3.39 10.19
N GLU A 104 26.05 -3.09 9.18
CA GLU A 104 24.61 -2.90 9.33
C GLU A 104 23.85 -3.59 8.20
N SER A 105 22.80 -4.33 8.55
CA SER A 105 21.91 -4.97 7.59
C SER A 105 20.84 -3.98 7.13
N MET A 106 20.68 -3.85 5.81
CA MET A 106 19.77 -2.91 5.18
C MET A 106 18.91 -3.61 4.14
N VAL A 107 17.82 -2.95 3.76
CA VAL A 107 16.91 -3.38 2.69
C VAL A 107 16.84 -2.29 1.63
N LEU A 108 17.12 -2.68 0.38
CA LEU A 108 16.82 -1.91 -0.81
C LEU A 108 15.46 -2.36 -1.35
N ARG A 109 14.54 -1.42 -1.55
CA ARG A 109 13.24 -1.63 -2.17
C ARG A 109 13.19 -0.86 -3.48
N ILE A 110 13.02 -1.58 -4.58
CA ILE A 110 12.94 -1.01 -5.93
C ILE A 110 11.49 -1.12 -6.39
N LYS A 111 10.93 0.00 -6.88
CA LYS A 111 9.55 0.05 -7.34
C LYS A 111 9.31 -0.95 -8.46
N SER A 112 8.35 -1.87 -8.29
CA SER A 112 7.96 -2.77 -9.39
C SER A 112 7.18 -2.00 -10.46
N LYS A 113 7.36 -2.42 -11.71
CA LYS A 113 6.64 -1.88 -12.86
C LYS A 113 5.22 -2.46 -13.03
N GLY A 114 4.84 -3.47 -12.24
CA GLY A 114 3.56 -4.18 -12.35
C GLY A 114 2.89 -4.52 -11.02
N ALA A 115 2.95 -3.62 -10.04
CA ALA A 115 2.25 -3.78 -8.76
C ALA A 115 0.72 -3.70 -8.92
N CYS A 116 -0.03 -4.44 -8.09
CA CYS A 116 -1.50 -4.35 -8.05
C CYS A 116 -2.01 -2.98 -7.58
N CYS A 117 -1.16 -2.21 -6.91
CA CYS A 117 -1.38 -0.82 -6.52
C CYS A 117 -0.20 0.02 -7.02
N GLU A 118 -0.49 1.15 -7.66
CA GLU A 118 0.55 2.15 -7.90
C GLU A 118 0.88 2.84 -6.56
N THR A 119 2.16 2.91 -6.24
CA THR A 119 2.69 3.45 -4.97
C THR A 119 3.89 4.32 -5.26
N ASP A 120 4.19 5.23 -4.34
CA ASP A 120 5.19 6.27 -4.51
C ASP A 120 6.30 6.15 -3.47
N ILE A 121 7.54 6.05 -3.95
CA ILE A 121 8.72 5.90 -3.10
C ILE A 121 9.01 7.17 -2.28
N GLU A 122 8.69 8.35 -2.80
CA GLU A 122 8.87 9.63 -2.08
C GLU A 122 7.89 9.79 -0.94
N ARG A 123 6.63 9.43 -1.16
CA ARG A 123 5.63 9.36 -0.10
C ARG A 123 6.03 8.37 0.98
N GLU A 124 6.45 7.16 0.59
CA GLU A 124 6.87 6.14 1.55
C GLU A 124 8.08 6.61 2.38
N PHE A 125 9.08 7.22 1.75
CA PHE A 125 10.27 7.75 2.44
C PHE A 125 9.89 8.81 3.47
N HIS A 126 9.10 9.82 3.07
CA HIS A 126 8.66 10.88 3.98
C HIS A 126 7.76 10.35 5.11
N MET A 127 6.86 9.41 4.82
CA MET A 127 6.01 8.80 5.83
C MET A 127 6.83 8.02 6.86
N LEU A 128 7.82 7.23 6.44
CA LEU A 128 8.73 6.53 7.36
C LEU A 128 9.49 7.51 8.25
N LYS A 129 9.97 8.62 7.67
CA LYS A 129 10.70 9.65 8.41
C LYS A 129 9.86 10.34 9.48
N VAL A 130 8.57 10.59 9.26
CA VAL A 130 7.70 11.15 10.30
C VAL A 130 7.19 10.10 11.28
N ALA A 131 6.88 8.89 10.81
CA ALA A 131 6.32 7.83 11.64
C ALA A 131 7.31 7.32 12.71
N GLN A 132 8.62 7.47 12.50
CA GLN A 132 9.67 7.10 13.46
C GLN A 132 9.52 7.81 14.82
N ASP A 133 8.92 9.01 14.83
CA ASP A 133 8.69 9.79 16.06
C ASP A 133 7.39 9.37 16.78
N ALA A 134 6.56 8.55 16.14
CA ALA A 134 5.28 8.08 16.67
C ALA A 134 5.35 6.63 17.17
N LEU A 135 6.02 5.74 16.43
CA LEU A 135 6.04 4.30 16.68
C LEU A 135 7.29 3.63 16.05
N PRO A 136 7.63 2.37 16.39
CA PRO A 136 8.80 1.73 15.81
C PRO A 136 8.59 1.45 14.33
N VAL A 137 9.49 1.95 13.49
CA VAL A 137 9.53 1.72 12.03
C VAL A 137 10.98 1.46 11.60
N PRO A 138 11.23 0.83 10.44
CA PRO A 138 12.58 0.76 9.89
C PRO A 138 13.13 2.16 9.59
N GLU A 139 14.34 2.47 10.05
CA GLU A 139 14.99 3.74 9.73
C GLU A 139 15.19 3.87 8.22
N ALA A 140 14.58 4.89 7.60
CA ALA A 140 14.80 5.18 6.19
C ALA A 140 16.10 5.97 6.01
N TYR A 141 17.07 5.47 5.25
CA TYR A 141 18.36 6.15 5.06
C TYR A 141 18.40 7.00 3.80
N TRP A 142 18.01 6.43 2.66
CA TRP A 142 18.14 7.08 1.36
C TRP A 142 16.99 6.73 0.42
N MET A 143 16.74 7.63 -0.51
CA MET A 143 15.81 7.47 -1.61
C MET A 143 16.45 7.96 -2.90
N THR A 144 15.98 7.42 -4.02
CA THR A 144 16.20 8.00 -5.35
C THR A 144 14.97 7.84 -6.24
N LEU A 145 14.67 8.89 -7.00
CA LEU A 145 13.65 8.87 -8.06
C LEU A 145 14.29 8.66 -9.45
N ASP A 146 15.62 8.72 -9.53
CA ASP A 146 16.34 8.55 -10.78
C ASP A 146 16.46 7.06 -11.13
N ALA A 147 15.76 6.66 -12.19
CA ALA A 147 15.82 5.30 -12.71
C ALA A 147 17.23 4.90 -13.19
N ALA A 148 18.16 5.83 -13.40
CA ALA A 148 19.55 5.49 -13.71
C ALA A 148 20.24 4.72 -12.57
N ASP A 149 19.84 4.96 -11.31
CA ASP A 149 20.46 4.34 -10.13
C ASP A 149 20.11 2.84 -10.04
N PHE A 150 18.82 2.50 -10.07
CA PHE A 150 18.34 1.12 -9.84
C PHE A 150 17.33 0.62 -10.88
N GLY A 151 17.17 1.31 -12.02
CA GLY A 151 16.21 0.95 -13.07
C GLY A 151 14.78 1.43 -12.80
N ALA A 152 14.49 1.90 -11.59
CA ALA A 152 13.23 2.49 -11.14
C ALA A 152 13.50 3.29 -9.84
N PRO A 153 12.55 4.12 -9.37
CA PRO A 153 12.62 4.72 -8.04
C PRO A 153 12.85 3.67 -6.96
N ALA A 154 13.66 4.01 -5.96
CA ALA A 154 14.07 3.08 -4.92
C ALA A 154 14.33 3.74 -3.57
N LEU A 155 14.17 2.94 -2.52
CA LEU A 155 14.29 3.30 -1.11
C LEU A 155 15.23 2.33 -0.39
N ILE A 156 16.15 2.86 0.42
CA ILE A 156 17.00 2.08 1.32
C ILE A 156 16.62 2.38 2.77
N SER A 157 16.31 1.33 3.52
CA SER A 157 16.02 1.39 4.96
C SER A 157 16.83 0.36 5.75
N ALA A 158 16.81 0.48 7.07
CA ALA A 158 17.28 -0.57 7.97
C ALA A 158 16.52 -1.88 7.75
N LEU A 159 17.17 -3.01 7.99
CA LEU A 159 16.49 -4.29 8.16
C LEU A 159 15.95 -4.38 9.58
N ALA A 160 14.64 -4.21 9.75
CA ALA A 160 14.00 -4.33 11.05
C ALA A 160 14.06 -5.78 11.59
N PRO A 161 14.36 -5.98 12.88
CA PRO A 161 14.42 -7.32 13.48
C PRO A 161 13.01 -7.85 13.77
N GLY A 162 12.88 -9.17 13.93
CA GLY A 162 11.64 -9.84 14.34
C GLY A 162 10.98 -10.66 13.22
N VAL A 163 9.83 -11.24 13.53
CA VAL A 163 9.03 -12.09 12.62
C VAL A 163 7.66 -11.46 12.35
N ALA A 164 7.11 -11.68 11.15
CA ALA A 164 5.80 -11.15 10.75
C ALA A 164 4.62 -12.03 11.18
N ALA A 165 4.89 -13.31 11.49
CA ALA A 165 3.92 -14.29 11.96
C ALA A 165 4.58 -15.24 12.98
N PRO A 166 3.81 -15.84 13.91
CA PRO A 166 4.32 -16.85 14.83
C PRO A 166 5.01 -18.02 14.10
N THR A 167 6.05 -18.58 14.70
CA THR A 167 6.83 -19.67 14.06
C THR A 167 6.00 -20.94 13.80
N ASP A 168 4.94 -21.17 14.57
CA ASP A 168 4.00 -22.28 14.42
C ASP A 168 2.80 -21.98 13.51
N ALA A 169 2.73 -20.79 12.92
CA ALA A 169 1.66 -20.42 12.02
C ALA A 169 1.70 -21.25 10.73
N VAL A 170 0.50 -21.54 10.19
CA VAL A 170 0.38 -22.16 8.87
C VAL A 170 0.92 -21.18 7.82
N PRO A 171 1.86 -21.60 6.93
CA PRO A 171 2.39 -20.72 5.90
C PRO A 171 1.31 -20.42 4.85
N LEU A 172 0.64 -19.28 5.02
CA LEU A 172 -0.20 -18.63 4.03
C LEU A 172 0.46 -17.32 3.59
N ALA A 173 -0.17 -16.57 2.67
CA ALA A 173 0.25 -15.20 2.42
C ALA A 173 0.22 -14.40 3.75
N THR A 174 1.25 -13.59 3.99
CA THR A 174 1.48 -12.90 5.27
C THR A 174 0.21 -12.23 5.81
N GLY A 175 -0.17 -12.52 7.04
CA GLY A 175 -1.38 -12.00 7.70
C GLY A 175 -2.66 -12.83 7.49
N LEU A 176 -2.80 -13.56 6.38
CA LEU A 176 -4.02 -14.35 6.16
C LEU A 176 -4.07 -15.58 7.07
N GLY A 177 -5.14 -15.68 7.86
CA GLY A 177 -5.36 -16.80 8.76
C GLY A 177 -4.36 -16.88 9.92
N THR A 178 -3.58 -15.82 10.19
CA THR A 178 -2.64 -15.80 11.31
C THR A 178 -3.38 -15.82 12.65
N VAL A 179 -2.97 -16.74 13.51
CA VAL A 179 -3.48 -16.89 14.88
C VAL A 179 -2.31 -16.74 15.85
N TYR A 180 -2.33 -15.70 16.68
CA TYR A 180 -1.25 -15.41 17.64
C TYR A 180 -1.35 -16.25 18.93
N GLY A 181 -2.51 -16.84 19.20
CA GLY A 181 -2.74 -17.71 20.36
C GLY A 181 -2.72 -16.98 21.71
N PRO A 182 -2.99 -17.70 22.82
CA PRO A 182 -3.14 -17.12 24.15
C PRO A 182 -1.83 -16.55 24.74
N ARG A 183 -0.67 -16.92 24.16
CA ARG A 183 0.64 -16.43 24.59
C ARG A 183 0.96 -15.04 24.03
N LEU A 184 0.79 -14.85 22.72
CA LEU A 184 1.21 -13.62 22.03
C LEU A 184 0.08 -12.60 21.92
N ALA A 185 -1.18 -13.02 21.70
CA ALA A 185 -2.27 -12.07 21.47
C ALA A 185 -2.46 -11.07 22.63
N PRO A 186 -2.45 -11.48 23.92
CA PRO A 186 -2.66 -10.53 25.03
C PRO A 186 -1.55 -9.50 25.20
N VAL A 187 -0.32 -9.81 24.76
CA VAL A 187 0.83 -8.89 24.87
C VAL A 187 0.99 -8.01 23.64
N LEU A 188 0.67 -8.52 22.44
CA LEU A 188 0.74 -7.77 21.18
C LEU A 188 -0.46 -6.84 20.99
N ALA A 189 -1.67 -7.25 21.43
CA ALA A 189 -2.88 -6.47 21.21
C ALA A 189 -2.78 -5.02 21.76
N PRO A 190 -2.36 -4.77 23.02
CA PRO A 190 -2.22 -3.41 23.52
C PRO A 190 -1.21 -2.57 22.74
N GLN A 191 -0.11 -3.18 22.28
CA GLN A 191 0.91 -2.49 21.48
C GLN A 191 0.39 -2.12 20.10
N PHE A 192 -0.32 -3.03 19.44
CA PHE A 192 -0.96 -2.79 18.14
C PHE A 192 -1.92 -1.60 18.22
N VAL A 193 -2.84 -1.58 19.19
CA VAL A 193 -3.77 -0.46 19.37
C VAL A 193 -3.02 0.84 19.73
N HIS A 194 -2.03 0.75 20.61
CA HIS A 194 -1.27 1.92 21.06
C HIS A 194 -0.47 2.55 19.92
N HIS A 195 0.23 1.76 19.09
CA HIS A 195 1.01 2.28 17.97
C HIS A 195 0.12 2.97 16.94
N LEU A 196 -1.04 2.40 16.61
CA LEU A 196 -1.99 3.05 15.70
C LEU A 196 -2.52 4.38 16.28
N ALA A 197 -2.89 4.37 17.56
CA ALA A 197 -3.34 5.57 18.25
C ALA A 197 -2.26 6.67 18.28
N ARG A 198 -0.99 6.28 18.51
CA ARG A 198 0.16 7.19 18.49
C ARG A 198 0.41 7.76 17.10
N LEU A 199 0.33 6.95 16.04
CA LEU A 199 0.44 7.41 14.66
C LEU A 199 -0.62 8.49 14.36
N HIS A 200 -1.88 8.18 14.68
CA HIS A 200 -3.00 9.04 14.32
C HIS A 200 -3.07 10.35 15.11
N SER A 201 -2.49 10.39 16.31
CA SER A 201 -2.45 11.57 17.19
C SER A 201 -1.10 12.31 17.16
N HIS A 202 -0.15 11.85 16.34
CA HIS A 202 1.16 12.47 16.23
C HIS A 202 1.07 13.85 15.59
N ASP A 203 1.71 14.85 16.21
CA ASP A 203 1.83 16.19 15.62
C ASP A 203 2.92 16.21 14.55
N TRP A 204 2.48 16.15 13.29
CA TRP A 204 3.34 16.18 12.12
C TRP A 204 3.49 17.59 11.53
N SER A 205 3.07 18.66 12.22
CA SER A 205 3.08 20.03 11.68
C SER A 205 4.46 20.55 11.26
N GLN A 206 5.53 19.97 11.79
CA GLN A 206 6.92 20.29 11.44
C GLN A 206 7.60 19.21 10.58
N ALA A 207 6.86 18.19 10.16
CA ALA A 207 7.41 17.08 9.38
C ALA A 207 7.66 17.48 7.92
N ASP A 208 8.68 16.89 7.30
CA ASP A 208 8.88 16.97 5.86
C ASP A 208 7.91 16.01 5.16
N LEU A 209 6.84 16.57 4.61
CA LEU A 209 5.81 15.86 3.85
C LEU A 209 5.74 16.37 2.41
N THR A 210 6.87 16.78 1.84
CA THR A 210 6.94 17.37 0.48
C THR A 210 6.40 16.46 -0.63
N GLY A 211 6.36 15.14 -0.41
CA GLY A 211 5.72 14.17 -1.32
C GLY A 211 4.19 14.07 -1.22
N PHE A 212 3.56 14.87 -0.35
CA PHE A 212 2.12 14.85 -0.08
C PHE A 212 1.49 16.22 -0.34
N ASP A 213 0.29 16.21 -0.92
CA ASP A 213 -0.59 17.36 -0.81
C ASP A 213 -1.32 17.27 0.54
N ILE A 214 -1.47 18.40 1.24
CA ILE A 214 -2.06 18.42 2.58
C ILE A 214 -3.58 18.66 2.46
N PRO A 215 -4.43 17.69 2.84
CA PRO A 215 -5.88 17.87 2.78
C PRO A 215 -6.31 18.91 3.82
N ARG A 216 -7.29 19.74 3.47
CA ARG A 216 -7.81 20.74 4.41
C ARG A 216 -8.65 20.05 5.49
N PRO A 217 -8.45 20.37 6.78
CA PRO A 217 -9.35 19.93 7.84
C PRO A 217 -10.79 20.37 7.57
N HIS A 218 -11.76 19.56 7.98
CA HIS A 218 -13.20 19.80 7.79
C HIS A 218 -13.60 19.94 6.31
N THR A 219 -12.98 19.15 5.44
CA THR A 219 -13.34 19.03 4.02
C THR A 219 -13.30 17.57 3.59
N THR A 220 -13.72 17.28 2.36
CA THR A 220 -13.64 15.95 1.74
C THR A 220 -12.34 15.71 0.96
N ASP A 221 -11.40 16.66 0.95
CA ASP A 221 -10.18 16.60 0.11
C ASP A 221 -9.48 15.24 0.20
N ALA A 222 -9.22 14.77 1.42
CA ALA A 222 -8.52 13.51 1.66
C ALA A 222 -9.20 12.32 0.98
N ILE A 223 -10.53 12.19 1.11
CA ILE A 223 -11.26 11.06 0.54
C ILE A 223 -11.55 11.27 -0.96
N ASP A 224 -11.74 12.50 -1.42
CA ASP A 224 -11.94 12.83 -2.83
C ASP A 224 -10.73 12.44 -3.69
N TRP A 225 -9.53 12.71 -3.20
CA TRP A 225 -8.30 12.34 -3.90
C TRP A 225 -8.12 10.83 -3.98
N ARG A 226 -8.45 10.10 -2.90
CA ARG A 226 -8.38 8.63 -2.90
C ARG A 226 -9.41 8.00 -3.82
N LEU A 227 -10.65 8.47 -3.78
CA LEU A 227 -11.69 7.97 -4.68
C LEU A 227 -11.35 8.26 -6.14
N SER A 228 -10.87 9.46 -6.45
CA SER A 228 -10.44 9.82 -7.81
C SER A 228 -9.30 8.92 -8.31
N PHE A 229 -8.33 8.60 -7.44
CA PHE A 229 -7.24 7.69 -7.76
C PHE A 229 -7.75 6.28 -8.10
N TRP A 230 -8.61 5.70 -7.26
CA TRP A 230 -9.12 4.35 -7.45
C TRP A 230 -10.13 4.23 -8.60
N ASP A 231 -10.97 5.25 -8.82
CA ASP A 231 -11.87 5.30 -9.95
C ASP A 231 -11.09 5.35 -11.27
N ARG A 232 -10.05 6.19 -11.33
CA ARG A 232 -9.15 6.25 -12.48
C ARG A 232 -8.43 4.93 -12.69
N ALA A 233 -7.93 4.31 -11.62
CA ALA A 233 -7.29 3.00 -11.70
C ALA A 233 -8.26 1.94 -12.26
N TRP A 234 -9.51 1.90 -11.77
CA TRP A 234 -10.54 1.01 -12.27
C TRP A 234 -10.83 1.22 -13.76
N GLU A 235 -11.01 2.48 -14.21
CA GLU A 235 -11.25 2.79 -15.62
C GLU A 235 -10.08 2.35 -16.52
N GLU A 236 -8.85 2.48 -16.03
CA GLU A 236 -7.66 2.10 -16.80
C GLU A 236 -7.40 0.58 -16.82
N ASP A 237 -7.80 -0.14 -15.77
CA ASP A 237 -7.34 -1.50 -15.48
C ASP A 237 -8.41 -2.58 -15.60
N ALA A 238 -9.68 -2.26 -15.36
CA ALA A 238 -10.76 -3.24 -15.35
C ALA A 238 -10.87 -3.97 -16.70
N LEU A 239 -10.87 -5.31 -16.65
CA LEU A 239 -11.04 -6.14 -17.84
C LEU A 239 -12.51 -6.24 -18.29
N GLU A 240 -13.43 -6.17 -17.34
CA GLU A 240 -14.87 -6.23 -17.58
C GLU A 240 -15.63 -5.30 -16.63
N PRO A 241 -16.82 -4.80 -17.03
CA PRO A 241 -17.68 -4.04 -16.14
C PRO A 241 -18.11 -4.88 -14.93
N HIS A 242 -18.08 -4.29 -13.74
CA HIS A 242 -18.53 -4.93 -12.51
C HIS A 242 -19.64 -4.09 -11.85
N PRO A 243 -20.93 -4.48 -11.94
CA PRO A 243 -22.05 -3.67 -11.47
C PRO A 243 -21.93 -3.24 -10.00
N THR A 244 -21.44 -4.12 -9.12
CA THR A 244 -21.17 -3.80 -7.70
C THR A 244 -20.22 -2.62 -7.56
N ILE A 245 -19.17 -2.54 -8.38
CA ILE A 245 -18.18 -1.46 -8.29
C ILE A 245 -18.81 -0.15 -8.70
N VAL A 246 -19.60 -0.12 -9.77
CA VAL A 246 -20.30 1.11 -10.21
C VAL A 246 -21.26 1.61 -9.13
N LEU A 247 -22.03 0.72 -8.50
CA LEU A 247 -22.93 1.08 -7.40
C LEU A 247 -22.16 1.57 -6.17
N THR A 248 -21.06 0.90 -5.83
CA THR A 248 -20.20 1.29 -4.71
C THR A 248 -19.51 2.63 -4.95
N GLN A 249 -19.01 2.89 -6.16
CA GLN A 249 -18.46 4.19 -6.54
C GLN A 249 -19.50 5.28 -6.30
N GLN A 250 -20.70 5.14 -6.86
CA GLN A 250 -21.76 6.11 -6.66
C GLN A 250 -22.05 6.36 -5.18
N TRP A 251 -22.23 5.29 -4.39
CA TRP A 251 -22.50 5.40 -2.96
C TRP A 251 -21.37 6.10 -2.20
N LEU A 252 -20.11 5.73 -2.48
CA LEU A 252 -18.94 6.37 -1.87
C LEU A 252 -18.91 7.85 -2.22
N TRP A 253 -19.20 8.21 -3.49
CA TRP A 253 -19.22 9.60 -3.90
C TRP A 253 -20.36 10.39 -3.19
N GLU A 254 -21.50 9.78 -2.94
CA GLU A 254 -22.65 10.44 -2.30
C GLU A 254 -22.55 10.57 -0.77
N ASN A 255 -21.76 9.71 -0.11
CA ASN A 255 -21.76 9.57 1.36
C ASN A 255 -20.44 9.96 2.05
N ARG A 256 -19.56 10.68 1.34
CA ARG A 256 -18.23 11.02 1.86
C ARG A 256 -18.27 11.80 3.18
N PRO A 257 -17.52 11.37 4.20
CA PRO A 257 -17.35 12.17 5.41
C PRO A 257 -16.30 13.27 5.18
N GLU A 258 -16.50 14.40 5.85
CA GLU A 258 -15.45 15.41 6.02
C GLU A 258 -14.43 14.93 7.07
N VAL A 259 -13.13 15.08 6.79
CA VAL A 259 -12.09 14.74 7.76
C VAL A 259 -12.10 15.72 8.93
N ASP A 260 -12.26 15.22 10.16
CA ASP A 260 -12.30 16.07 11.37
C ASP A 260 -10.90 16.38 11.91
N HIS A 261 -9.97 15.45 11.75
CA HIS A 261 -8.56 15.56 12.09
C HIS A 261 -7.75 14.80 11.05
N VAL A 262 -6.79 15.48 10.41
CA VAL A 262 -5.93 14.88 9.39
C VAL A 262 -4.80 14.11 10.08
N SER A 263 -4.90 12.80 10.07
CA SER A 263 -3.92 11.87 10.62
C SER A 263 -2.93 11.41 9.55
N LEU A 264 -1.75 10.97 10.00
CA LEU A 264 -0.87 10.08 9.21
C LEU A 264 -1.54 8.71 9.16
N LEU A 265 -1.75 8.15 7.97
CA LEU A 265 -2.32 6.81 7.81
C LEU A 265 -1.27 5.87 7.23
N HIS A 266 -1.24 4.66 7.77
CA HIS A 266 -0.45 3.57 7.23
C HIS A 266 -1.03 3.06 5.89
N GLY A 267 -2.36 2.98 5.77
CA GLY A 267 -3.07 2.53 4.56
C GLY A 267 -3.22 1.01 4.44
N ASP A 268 -2.28 0.24 4.99
CA ASP A 268 -2.35 -1.25 5.08
C ASP A 268 -2.12 -1.74 6.54
N TYR A 269 -2.77 -1.10 7.53
CA TYR A 269 -2.54 -1.44 8.95
C TYR A 269 -3.27 -2.74 9.34
N ARG A 270 -2.54 -3.85 9.38
CA ARG A 270 -3.08 -5.18 9.66
C ARG A 270 -2.04 -6.12 10.27
N ASN A 271 -2.47 -7.31 10.65
CA ASN A 271 -1.54 -8.40 10.94
C ASN A 271 -0.69 -8.73 9.70
N GLY A 272 0.57 -9.11 9.94
CA GLY A 272 1.55 -9.33 8.89
C GLY A 272 2.30 -8.08 8.42
N ASN A 273 1.85 -6.87 8.77
CA ASN A 273 2.55 -5.61 8.50
C ASN A 273 3.20 -5.00 9.76
N PHE A 274 3.40 -5.84 10.77
CA PHE A 274 4.30 -5.52 11.87
C PHE A 274 5.19 -6.72 12.15
N LEU A 275 6.42 -6.44 12.56
CA LEU A 275 7.37 -7.41 13.07
C LEU A 275 7.32 -7.40 14.60
N PHE A 276 7.54 -8.56 15.19
CA PHE A 276 7.66 -8.69 16.63
C PHE A 276 8.74 -9.69 17.03
N ASP A 277 9.28 -9.50 18.23
CA ASP A 277 10.10 -10.48 18.91
C ASP A 277 9.18 -11.53 19.55
N GLU A 278 9.27 -12.77 19.08
CA GLU A 278 8.43 -13.86 19.56
C GLU A 278 8.76 -14.31 21.00
N GLU A 279 9.99 -14.09 21.47
CA GLU A 279 10.40 -14.43 22.83
C GLU A 279 9.78 -13.46 23.84
N ASN A 280 9.91 -12.16 23.56
CA ASN A 280 9.49 -11.10 24.48
C ASN A 280 8.09 -10.54 24.20
N GLY A 281 7.49 -10.88 23.05
CA GLY A 281 6.17 -10.40 22.64
C GLY A 281 6.12 -8.91 22.33
N GLN A 282 7.24 -8.32 21.90
CA GLN A 282 7.38 -6.88 21.64
C GLN A 282 7.30 -6.59 20.15
N ILE A 283 6.46 -5.65 19.73
CA ILE A 283 6.45 -5.12 18.35
C ILE A 283 7.75 -4.34 18.14
N THR A 284 8.51 -4.76 17.13
CA THR A 284 9.84 -4.22 16.81
C THR A 284 9.82 -3.24 15.65
N ALA A 285 8.85 -3.37 14.73
CA ALA A 285 8.65 -2.43 13.63
C ALA A 285 7.27 -2.59 13.00
N VAL A 286 6.63 -1.49 12.61
CA VAL A 286 5.56 -1.48 11.60
C VAL A 286 6.19 -1.24 10.23
N ILE A 287 5.82 -2.05 9.26
CA ILE A 287 6.44 -2.14 7.93
C ILE A 287 5.39 -1.99 6.83
N ASP A 288 5.85 -1.84 5.59
CA ASP A 288 5.00 -1.75 4.39
C ASP A 288 4.15 -0.46 4.31
N TRP A 289 4.85 0.67 4.23
CA TRP A 289 4.28 2.02 4.27
C TRP A 289 3.90 2.58 2.89
N GLU A 290 3.86 1.75 1.86
CA GLU A 290 3.71 2.21 0.47
C GLU A 290 2.30 2.73 0.14
N LEU A 291 1.29 2.34 0.92
CA LEU A 291 -0.10 2.81 0.78
C LEU A 291 -0.42 4.01 1.68
N SER A 292 0.58 4.56 2.34
CA SER A 292 0.40 5.64 3.31
C SER A 292 -0.08 6.95 2.68
N TYR A 293 -0.87 7.69 3.46
CA TYR A 293 -1.46 8.97 3.04
C TYR A 293 -1.91 9.81 4.23
N LEU A 294 -2.28 11.06 3.97
CA LEU A 294 -2.86 11.97 4.96
C LEU A 294 -4.39 11.92 4.85
N GLY A 295 -5.08 11.67 5.95
CA GLY A 295 -6.54 11.51 5.88
C GLY A 295 -7.23 11.20 7.19
N ASP A 296 -8.37 10.54 7.10
CA ASP A 296 -9.20 10.21 8.24
C ASP A 296 -8.81 8.84 8.83
N ARG A 297 -8.37 8.84 10.09
CA ARG A 297 -8.03 7.67 10.93
C ARG A 297 -9.00 6.49 10.81
N HIS A 298 -10.28 6.75 10.53
CA HIS A 298 -11.30 5.70 10.39
C HIS A 298 -10.96 4.73 9.26
N SER A 299 -10.18 5.14 8.25
CA SER A 299 -9.70 4.24 7.20
C SER A 299 -8.82 3.11 7.74
N ASP A 300 -7.79 3.43 8.54
CA ASP A 300 -6.89 2.41 9.09
C ASP A 300 -7.61 1.53 10.13
N LEU A 301 -8.48 2.13 10.94
CA LEU A 301 -9.32 1.38 11.88
C LEU A 301 -10.22 0.38 11.16
N ALA A 302 -10.95 0.84 10.13
CA ALA A 302 -11.82 -0.01 9.34
C ALA A 302 -11.02 -1.10 8.60
N TYR A 303 -9.82 -0.79 8.13
CA TYR A 303 -8.96 -1.76 7.45
C TYR A 303 -8.51 -2.85 8.41
N ALA A 304 -8.00 -2.51 9.59
CA ALA A 304 -7.61 -3.48 10.62
C ALA A 304 -8.77 -4.38 11.09
N MET A 305 -10.01 -3.90 10.96
CA MET A 305 -11.25 -4.61 11.30
C MET A 305 -11.79 -5.50 10.18
N LEU A 306 -11.18 -5.49 8.98
CA LEU A 306 -11.64 -6.35 7.89
C LEU A 306 -11.57 -7.83 8.28
N PRO A 307 -12.63 -8.63 7.99
CA PRO A 307 -12.63 -10.05 8.35
C PRO A 307 -11.51 -10.86 7.72
N ALA A 308 -10.95 -10.42 6.58
CA ALA A 308 -9.82 -11.07 5.92
C ALA A 308 -8.54 -11.12 6.79
N TRP A 309 -8.37 -10.14 7.68
CA TRP A 309 -7.20 -10.03 8.56
C TRP A 309 -7.46 -10.56 9.96
N GLY A 310 -8.71 -10.91 10.27
CA GLY A 310 -9.11 -11.40 11.58
C GLY A 310 -9.07 -12.91 11.71
N SER A 311 -9.24 -13.36 12.94
CA SER A 311 -9.47 -14.77 13.26
C SER A 311 -10.44 -14.88 14.44
N ARG A 312 -10.92 -16.09 14.72
CA ARG A 312 -11.74 -16.35 15.91
C ARG A 312 -10.90 -17.03 16.98
N ASN A 313 -11.09 -16.62 18.23
CA ASN A 313 -10.48 -17.31 19.37
C ASN A 313 -11.26 -18.59 19.73
N GLU A 314 -10.79 -19.31 20.75
CA GLU A 314 -11.40 -20.56 21.23
C GLU A 314 -12.87 -20.41 21.67
N SER A 315 -13.28 -19.22 22.12
CA SER A 315 -14.67 -18.94 22.50
C SER A 315 -15.57 -18.54 21.32
N GLY A 316 -15.02 -18.51 20.09
CA GLY A 316 -15.71 -18.10 18.89
C GLY A 316 -15.84 -16.58 18.72
N THR A 317 -15.21 -15.78 19.58
CA THR A 317 -15.17 -14.31 19.45
C THR A 317 -14.27 -13.92 18.29
N PHE A 318 -14.73 -13.01 17.44
CA PHE A 318 -13.92 -12.48 16.34
C PHE A 318 -12.92 -11.45 16.86
N LEU A 319 -11.66 -11.60 16.43
CA LEU A 319 -10.54 -10.73 16.76
C LEU A 319 -10.04 -10.03 15.50
N ASN A 320 -10.07 -8.70 15.52
CA ASN A 320 -9.48 -7.84 14.49
C ASN A 320 -7.96 -8.05 14.49
N ALA A 321 -7.37 -8.16 13.30
CA ALA A 321 -5.98 -8.55 13.10
C ALA A 321 -5.56 -9.86 13.84
N GLY A 322 -6.52 -10.69 14.27
CA GLY A 322 -6.27 -11.86 15.11
C GLY A 322 -5.81 -11.55 16.54
N LEU A 323 -5.96 -10.29 16.99
CA LEU A 323 -5.40 -9.78 18.24
C LEU A 323 -6.47 -9.33 19.25
N VAL A 324 -7.46 -8.54 18.83
CA VAL A 324 -8.34 -7.80 19.74
C VAL A 324 -9.78 -7.73 19.23
N ASP A 325 -10.76 -7.89 20.13
CA ASP A 325 -12.17 -7.74 19.76
C ASP A 325 -12.52 -6.28 19.43
N THR A 326 -13.61 -6.07 18.68
CA THR A 326 -13.94 -4.75 18.12
C THR A 326 -14.21 -3.69 19.18
N GLU A 327 -14.92 -4.02 20.25
CA GLU A 327 -15.30 -3.03 21.26
C GLU A 327 -14.09 -2.65 22.12
N THR A 328 -13.24 -3.62 22.48
CA THR A 328 -11.97 -3.33 23.14
C THR A 328 -11.05 -2.51 22.24
N PHE A 329 -10.95 -2.83 20.95
CA PHE A 329 -10.10 -2.12 19.99
C PHE A 329 -10.45 -0.63 19.93
N ILE A 330 -11.74 -0.33 19.71
CA ILE A 330 -12.22 1.05 19.59
C ILE A 330 -12.04 1.80 20.91
N LYS A 331 -12.45 1.20 22.03
CA LYS A 331 -12.34 1.83 23.35
C LYS A 331 -10.89 2.13 23.73
N ASP A 332 -9.98 1.20 23.52
CA ASP A 332 -8.57 1.37 23.86
C ASP A 332 -7.89 2.37 22.91
N TYR A 333 -8.30 2.39 21.63
CA TYR A 333 -7.85 3.38 20.65
C TYR A 333 -8.29 4.79 21.04
N GLU A 334 -9.56 5.01 21.38
CA GLU A 334 -10.07 6.33 21.80
C GLU A 334 -9.35 6.81 23.06
N ARG A 335 -9.14 5.92 24.04
CA ARG A 335 -8.40 6.23 25.26
C ARG A 335 -6.95 6.62 24.98
N ALA A 336 -6.27 5.92 24.06
CA ALA A 336 -4.86 6.14 23.79
C ALA A 336 -4.59 7.36 22.87
N SER A 337 -5.46 7.60 21.89
CA SER A 337 -5.31 8.69 20.92
C SER A 337 -5.94 10.00 21.41
N GLY A 338 -6.94 9.94 22.28
CA GLY A 338 -7.80 11.08 22.62
C GLY A 338 -8.73 11.50 21.47
N LEU A 339 -8.76 10.75 20.37
CA LEU A 339 -9.59 11.02 19.19
C LEU A 339 -10.83 10.10 19.23
N PRO A 340 -12.06 10.65 19.11
CA PRO A 340 -13.27 9.84 19.12
C PRO A 340 -13.39 8.98 17.86
N VAL A 341 -14.12 7.86 17.93
CA VAL A 341 -14.43 7.01 16.77
C VAL A 341 -15.91 7.12 16.44
N ASP A 342 -16.21 7.74 15.29
CA ASP A 342 -17.54 7.79 14.71
C ASP A 342 -17.82 6.48 13.96
N ARG A 343 -18.84 5.75 14.42
CA ARG A 343 -19.24 4.46 13.85
C ARG A 343 -19.77 4.59 12.42
N GLN A 344 -20.42 5.69 12.06
CA GLN A 344 -20.92 5.89 10.68
C GLN A 344 -19.75 6.14 9.72
N ARG A 345 -18.75 6.91 10.15
CA ARG A 345 -17.52 7.07 9.37
C ARG A 345 -16.76 5.75 9.23
N LEU A 346 -16.70 4.97 10.30
CA LEU A 346 -16.08 3.64 10.27
C LEU A 346 -16.76 2.73 9.24
N ASP A 347 -18.09 2.71 9.19
CA ASP A 347 -18.85 1.95 8.20
C ASP A 347 -18.59 2.45 6.76
N TYR A 348 -18.51 3.76 6.55
CA TYR A 348 -18.11 4.34 5.27
C TYR A 348 -16.72 3.85 4.84
N TYR A 349 -15.75 3.93 5.75
CA TYR A 349 -14.38 3.52 5.46
C TYR A 349 -14.22 2.01 5.29
N LEU A 350 -15.10 1.19 5.88
CA LEU A 350 -15.19 -0.23 5.59
C LEU A 350 -15.54 -0.48 4.12
N VAL A 351 -16.55 0.22 3.60
CA VAL A 351 -16.95 0.15 2.18
C VAL A 351 -15.83 0.66 1.27
N TYR A 352 -15.21 1.79 1.60
CA TYR A 352 -14.07 2.33 0.85
C TYR A 352 -12.91 1.32 0.80
N ASN A 353 -12.59 0.68 1.92
CA ASN A 353 -11.50 -0.29 2.00
C ASN A 353 -11.76 -1.55 1.16
N LEU A 354 -13.00 -2.04 1.17
CA LEU A 354 -13.41 -3.13 0.29
C LEU A 354 -13.37 -2.70 -1.18
N TYR A 355 -13.84 -1.49 -1.49
CA TYR A 355 -13.84 -0.94 -2.84
C TYR A 355 -12.44 -0.91 -3.44
N TRP A 356 -11.48 -0.25 -2.79
CA TRP A 356 -10.12 -0.15 -3.37
C TRP A 356 -9.41 -1.51 -3.40
N SER A 357 -9.69 -2.39 -2.43
CA SER A 357 -9.18 -3.76 -2.45
C SER A 357 -9.68 -4.54 -3.67
N VAL A 358 -10.96 -4.40 -4.02
CA VAL A 358 -11.52 -5.00 -5.25
C VAL A 358 -10.92 -4.34 -6.49
N VAL A 359 -10.78 -3.01 -6.54
CA VAL A 359 -10.15 -2.33 -7.68
C VAL A 359 -8.73 -2.85 -7.93
N SER A 360 -7.95 -3.01 -6.86
CA SER A 360 -6.56 -3.47 -6.93
C SER A 360 -6.45 -4.93 -7.33
N LEU A 361 -7.28 -5.80 -6.73
CA LEU A 361 -7.19 -7.25 -6.91
C LEU A 361 -7.96 -7.78 -8.12
N VAL A 362 -9.06 -7.15 -8.52
CA VAL A 362 -9.94 -7.58 -9.63
C VAL A 362 -9.70 -6.77 -10.89
N GLY A 363 -9.33 -5.50 -10.78
CA GLY A 363 -8.95 -4.67 -11.92
C GLY A 363 -7.47 -4.81 -12.26
N THR A 364 -6.62 -4.25 -11.40
CA THR A 364 -5.19 -4.05 -11.68
C THR A 364 -4.39 -5.35 -11.71
N ALA A 365 -4.54 -6.23 -10.72
CA ALA A 365 -3.74 -7.44 -10.62
C ALA A 365 -3.91 -8.40 -11.82
N PRO A 366 -5.13 -8.73 -12.30
CA PRO A 366 -5.30 -9.60 -13.46
C PRO A 366 -4.77 -8.97 -14.75
N ARG A 367 -4.94 -7.65 -14.92
CA ARG A 367 -4.37 -6.90 -16.05
C ARG A 367 -2.85 -7.02 -16.07
N ASN A 368 -2.21 -6.85 -14.91
CA ASN A 368 -0.76 -6.93 -14.78
C ASN A 368 -0.24 -8.35 -14.99
N ALA A 369 -0.93 -9.36 -14.47
CA ALA A 369 -0.60 -10.76 -14.69
C ALA A 369 -0.74 -11.15 -16.17
N GLN A 370 -1.81 -10.71 -16.84
CA GLN A 370 -1.99 -10.94 -18.28
C GLN A 370 -0.85 -10.35 -19.12
N ALA A 371 -0.30 -9.21 -18.68
CA ALA A 371 0.78 -8.52 -19.37
C ALA A 371 2.19 -8.98 -18.92
N GLY A 372 2.30 -9.96 -18.00
CA GLY A 372 3.57 -10.49 -17.49
C GLY A 372 4.42 -9.42 -16.80
N MET A 373 3.77 -8.47 -16.13
CA MET A 373 4.43 -7.27 -15.58
C MET A 373 4.97 -7.47 -14.16
N THR A 374 4.76 -8.65 -13.57
CA THR A 374 5.16 -8.92 -12.19
C THR A 374 5.74 -10.32 -12.01
N GLN A 375 6.75 -10.44 -11.15
CA GLN A 375 7.30 -11.75 -10.78
C GLN A 375 6.31 -12.57 -9.92
N LEU A 376 5.22 -11.95 -9.50
CA LEU A 376 4.19 -12.53 -8.66
C LEU A 376 2.94 -12.97 -9.44
N ASP A 377 3.02 -13.15 -10.76
CA ASP A 377 1.89 -13.56 -11.61
C ASP A 377 1.13 -14.76 -11.02
N VAL A 378 1.84 -15.76 -10.48
CA VAL A 378 1.25 -16.94 -9.84
C VAL A 378 0.55 -16.59 -8.52
N MET A 379 1.15 -15.73 -7.70
CA MET A 379 0.55 -15.26 -6.45
C MET A 379 -0.70 -14.42 -6.73
N TYR A 380 -0.65 -13.49 -7.68
CA TYR A 380 -1.80 -12.69 -8.06
C TYR A 380 -2.93 -13.55 -8.63
N ASN A 381 -2.63 -14.57 -9.44
CA ASN A 381 -3.63 -15.54 -9.90
C ASN A 381 -4.20 -16.41 -8.76
N TYR A 382 -3.55 -16.52 -7.61
CA TYR A 382 -4.05 -17.24 -6.43
C TYR A 382 -4.85 -16.32 -5.48
N ILE A 383 -4.33 -15.11 -5.23
CA ILE A 383 -4.98 -14.08 -4.42
C ILE A 383 -6.24 -13.55 -5.10
N TYR A 384 -6.26 -13.44 -6.43
CA TYR A 384 -7.39 -12.92 -7.18
C TYR A 384 -8.70 -13.73 -6.98
N PRO A 385 -8.76 -15.05 -7.23
CA PRO A 385 -9.97 -15.83 -6.99
C PRO A 385 -10.33 -15.93 -5.51
N GLY A 386 -9.33 -15.88 -4.62
CA GLY A 386 -9.51 -15.98 -3.17
C GLY A 386 -9.95 -14.65 -2.55
N LEU A 387 -9.02 -13.72 -2.37
CA LEU A 387 -9.26 -12.43 -1.73
C LEU A 387 -10.10 -11.47 -2.57
N GLY A 388 -9.86 -11.40 -3.89
CA GLY A 388 -10.68 -10.55 -4.77
C GLY A 388 -12.16 -10.97 -4.73
N GLY A 389 -12.43 -12.27 -4.87
CA GLY A 389 -13.77 -12.83 -4.71
C GLY A 389 -14.37 -12.62 -3.31
N PHE A 390 -13.56 -12.80 -2.25
CA PHE A 390 -13.97 -12.54 -0.87
C PHE A 390 -14.42 -11.08 -0.65
N PHE A 391 -13.61 -10.11 -1.07
CA PHE A 391 -13.93 -8.69 -0.91
C PHE A 391 -15.14 -8.28 -1.75
N SER A 392 -15.27 -8.79 -2.98
CA SER A 392 -16.47 -8.56 -3.80
C SER A 392 -17.73 -9.13 -3.14
N ASN A 393 -17.66 -10.31 -2.54
CA ASN A 393 -18.78 -10.91 -1.82
C ASN A 393 -19.15 -10.10 -0.57
N GLU A 394 -18.16 -9.63 0.19
CA GLU A 394 -18.39 -8.81 1.37
C GLU A 394 -19.01 -7.45 1.01
N LEU A 395 -18.55 -6.84 -0.08
CA LEU A 395 -19.13 -5.61 -0.61
C LEU A 395 -20.59 -5.79 -1.01
N ASN A 396 -20.92 -6.88 -1.72
CA ASN A 396 -22.29 -7.24 -2.07
C ASN A 396 -23.18 -7.45 -0.82
N ARG A 397 -22.64 -8.08 0.24
CA ARG A 397 -23.35 -8.31 1.49
C ARG A 397 -23.70 -6.99 2.21
N ILE A 398 -22.82 -5.99 2.13
CA ILE A 398 -23.08 -4.66 2.69
C ILE A 398 -24.14 -3.95 1.86
N LEU A 399 -23.98 -3.86 0.53
CA LEU A 399 -24.95 -3.20 -0.36
C LEU A 399 -26.36 -3.79 -0.26
N ALA A 400 -26.49 -5.10 -0.01
CA ALA A 400 -27.79 -5.77 0.12
C ALA A 400 -28.59 -5.33 1.36
N LYS A 401 -27.98 -4.62 2.32
CA LYS A 401 -28.64 -4.17 3.55
C LYS A 401 -29.29 -2.80 3.43
N GLY A 402 -29.11 -2.11 2.29
CA GLY A 402 -29.40 -0.67 2.16
C GLY A 402 -28.34 0.15 2.87
#